data_AF-A0A897PS38-F1
#
_entry.id   AF-A0A897PS38-F1
#
_cell.length_a   1.000
_cell.length_b   1.000
_cell.length_c   1.000
_cell.angle_alpha   90.00
_cell.angle_beta   90.00
_cell.angle_gamma   90.00
#
_symmetry.space_group_name_H-M   'P 1'
#
loop_
_entity.id
_entity.type
_entity.pdbx_description
1 polymer ?
#
loop_
_entity_poly.entity_id
_entity_poly.type
_entity_poly.pdbx_seq_one_letter_code
_entity_poly.pdbx_strand_id
1 'polypeptide(L)'
;MITSIQYLRGIAALFVVLFHMKWMLNNVYVEKNLGDIFFISGNFGVDLFFVISGFVICLSTERETLHSVKEFFIRRFFRIYPLLLLSVCTIYILGDFKIHELILSMIPIHLDYSSPSPVFGYNILVSAWAITYEISFYIIFVLSLTINHRFRCELTILF
;
A
#
# COMPACT_ATOMS: atom_id res chain seq x y z
N MET A 1 12.26 -8.81 -15.32
CA MET A 1 12.05 -7.97 -14.10
C MET A 1 13.43 -7.60 -13.56
N ILE A 2 13.68 -6.34 -13.21
CA ILE A 2 15.01 -5.89 -12.78
C ILE A 2 15.26 -6.36 -11.34
N THR A 3 16.36 -7.06 -11.09
CA THR A 3 16.70 -7.66 -9.78
C THR A 3 16.95 -6.63 -8.69
N SER A 4 17.58 -5.50 -9.03
CA SER A 4 17.83 -4.39 -8.10
C SER A 4 16.55 -3.86 -7.45
N ILE A 5 15.44 -3.83 -8.19
CA ILE A 5 14.13 -3.40 -7.68
C ILE A 5 13.59 -4.37 -6.63
N GLN A 6 13.83 -5.66 -6.80
CA GLN A 6 13.40 -6.66 -5.82
C GLN A 6 14.18 -6.52 -4.52
N TYR A 7 15.49 -6.25 -4.60
CA TYR A 7 16.29 -5.93 -3.41
C TYR A 7 15.80 -4.66 -2.71
N LEU A 8 15.47 -3.63 -3.48
CA LEU A 8 14.95 -2.38 -2.92
C LEU A 8 13.60 -2.58 -2.21
N ARG A 9 12.71 -3.43 -2.77
CA ARG A 9 11.47 -3.84 -2.10
C ARG A 9 11.73 -4.63 -0.81
N GLY A 10 12.74 -5.49 -0.79
CA GLY A 10 13.15 -6.20 0.41
C GLY A 10 13.62 -5.25 1.52
N ILE A 11 14.43 -4.26 1.16
CA ILE A 11 14.89 -3.21 2.08
C ILE A 11 13.69 -2.39 2.60
N ALA A 12 12.77 -1.99 1.69
CA ALA A 12 11.55 -1.29 2.06
C ALA A 12 10.70 -2.09 3.06
N ALA A 13 10.51 -3.39 2.81
CA ALA A 13 9.79 -4.29 3.72
C ALA A 13 10.44 -4.33 5.10
N LEU A 14 11.77 -4.41 5.17
CA LEU A 14 12.49 -4.44 6.43
C LEU A 14 12.27 -3.16 7.24
N PHE A 15 12.30 -1.98 6.60
CA PHE A 15 11.99 -0.73 7.28
C PHE A 15 10.57 -0.69 7.86
N VAL A 16 9.58 -1.20 7.13
CA VAL A 16 8.20 -1.28 7.62
C VAL A 16 8.10 -2.24 8.82
N VAL A 17 8.78 -3.40 8.77
CA VAL A 17 8.79 -4.34 9.90
C VAL A 17 9.43 -3.68 11.14
N LEU A 18 10.58 -3.03 10.98
CA LEU A 18 11.26 -2.33 12.08
C LEU A 18 10.39 -1.22 12.67
N PHE A 19 9.68 -0.48 11.82
CA PHE A 19 8.71 0.53 12.27
C PHE A 19 7.62 -0.08 13.16
N HIS A 20 7.08 -1.25 12.83
CA HIS A 20 6.08 -1.92 13.66
C HIS A 20 6.69 -2.50 14.95
N MET A 21 7.96 -2.94 14.92
CA MET A 21 8.66 -3.43 16.10
C MET A 21 8.96 -2.34 17.14
N LYS A 22 8.88 -1.06 16.77
CA LYS A 22 9.11 0.07 17.70
C LYS A 22 8.23 -0.02 18.95
N TRP A 23 6.98 -0.46 18.79
CA TRP A 23 6.00 -0.59 19.87
C TRP A 23 6.41 -1.67 20.88
N MET A 24 7.11 -2.70 20.43
CA MET A 24 7.61 -3.77 21.31
C MET A 24 8.87 -3.34 22.09
N LEU A 25 9.60 -2.33 21.60
CA LEU A 25 10.81 -1.83 22.25
C LEU A 25 10.54 -0.68 23.21
N ASN A 26 9.53 0.13 22.91
CA ASN A 26 9.08 1.22 23.78
C ASN A 26 8.60 0.68 25.14
N ASN A 27 8.92 1.41 26.21
CA ASN A 27 8.60 1.09 27.60
C ASN A 27 9.24 -0.19 28.19
N VAL A 28 10.19 -0.83 27.49
CA VAL A 28 10.88 -2.03 28.00
C VAL A 28 12.13 -1.68 28.83
N TYR A 29 12.83 -0.63 28.45
CA TYR A 29 14.10 -0.21 29.06
C TYR A 29 13.95 1.12 29.81
N VAL A 30 15.05 1.59 30.43
CA VAL A 30 15.11 2.88 31.14
C VAL A 30 14.66 4.03 30.24
N GLU A 31 15.14 4.03 29.00
CA GLU A 31 14.69 4.98 27.99
C GLU A 31 13.39 4.47 27.34
N LYS A 32 12.30 5.21 27.55
CA LYS A 32 10.94 4.72 27.24
C LYS A 32 10.61 4.78 25.76
N ASN A 33 11.30 5.62 25.00
CA ASN A 33 11.07 5.87 23.58
C ASN A 33 12.16 5.28 22.67
N LEU A 34 12.93 4.29 23.15
CA LEU A 34 13.99 3.63 22.37
C LEU A 34 13.53 3.12 21.00
N GLY A 35 12.33 2.53 20.92
CA GLY A 35 11.74 2.09 19.67
C GLY A 35 11.51 3.24 18.70
N ASP A 36 10.95 4.35 19.18
CA ASP A 36 10.76 5.53 18.35
C ASP A 36 12.09 6.13 17.91
N ILE A 37 13.09 6.23 18.79
CA ILE A 37 14.42 6.77 18.47
C ILE A 37 15.04 6.03 17.27
N PHE A 38 14.96 4.69 17.26
CA PHE A 38 15.62 3.90 16.22
C PHE A 38 14.76 3.64 14.99
N PHE A 39 13.45 3.50 15.16
CA PHE A 39 12.60 2.90 14.12
C PHE A 39 11.42 3.75 13.69
N ILE A 40 11.21 4.95 14.23
CA ILE A 40 10.11 5.83 13.78
C ILE A 40 10.20 6.18 12.29
N SER A 41 11.42 6.34 11.76
CA SER A 41 11.65 6.62 10.34
C SER A 41 11.40 5.43 9.43
N GLY A 42 11.19 4.23 9.97
CA GLY A 42 10.90 3.03 9.16
C GLY A 42 9.58 3.11 8.37
N ASN A 43 8.68 4.04 8.72
CA ASN A 43 7.47 4.32 7.95
C ASN A 43 7.77 4.73 6.49
N PHE A 44 8.94 5.32 6.23
CA PHE A 44 9.41 5.67 4.89
C PHE A 44 9.47 4.46 3.93
N GLY A 45 9.57 3.24 4.47
CA GLY A 45 9.49 2.03 3.66
C GLY A 45 8.20 1.95 2.84
N VAL A 46 7.08 2.48 3.34
CA VAL A 46 5.81 2.54 2.61
C VAL A 46 5.91 3.49 1.41
N ASP A 47 6.49 4.69 1.59
CA ASP A 47 6.69 5.66 0.51
C ASP A 47 7.57 5.06 -0.61
N LEU A 48 8.60 4.31 -0.22
CA LEU A 48 9.48 3.62 -1.16
C LEU A 48 8.73 2.55 -1.97
N PHE A 49 7.77 1.83 -1.38
CA PHE A 49 6.91 0.91 -2.12
C PHE A 49 6.08 1.62 -3.18
N PHE A 50 5.56 2.82 -2.90
CA PHE A 50 4.80 3.60 -3.87
C PHE A 50 5.67 4.08 -5.03
N VAL A 51 6.87 4.61 -4.74
CA VAL A 51 7.83 5.04 -5.78
C VAL A 51 8.23 3.87 -6.68
N ILE A 52 8.55 2.71 -6.09
CA ILE A 52 8.88 1.51 -6.85
C ILE A 52 7.69 1.05 -7.68
N SER A 53 6.47 1.12 -7.14
CA SER A 53 5.27 0.73 -7.87
C SER A 53 5.07 1.60 -9.10
N GLY A 54 5.20 2.92 -8.96
CA GLY A 54 5.16 3.86 -10.08
C GLY A 54 6.22 3.57 -11.14
N PHE A 55 7.47 3.35 -10.71
CA PHE A 55 8.55 2.99 -11.63
C PHE A 55 8.27 1.68 -12.40
N VAL A 56 7.84 0.62 -11.71
CA VAL A 56 7.54 -0.69 -12.32
C VAL A 56 6.38 -0.57 -13.30
N ILE A 57 5.40 0.26 -12.98
CA ILE A 57 4.23 0.53 -13.81
C ILE A 57 4.64 1.23 -15.11
N CYS A 58 5.42 2.32 -15.03
CA CYS A 58 5.95 3.02 -16.21
C CYS A 58 6.79 2.09 -17.10
N LEU A 59 7.70 1.32 -16.50
CA LEU A 59 8.54 0.36 -17.24
C LEU A 59 7.71 -0.74 -17.93
N SER A 60 6.61 -1.17 -17.30
CA SER A 60 5.70 -2.17 -17.89
C SER A 60 4.99 -1.63 -19.12
N THR A 61 4.67 -0.34 -19.16
CA THR A 61 4.02 0.31 -20.32
C THR A 61 4.99 0.56 -21.47
N GLU A 62 6.27 0.81 -21.18
CA GLU A 62 7.30 1.00 -22.21
C GLU A 62 7.66 -0.32 -22.93
N ARG A 63 7.74 -1.42 -22.18
CA ARG A 63 8.18 -2.72 -22.71
C ARG A 63 7.07 -3.54 -23.39
N GLU A 64 5.83 -3.36 -22.97
CA GLU A 64 4.70 -4.08 -23.54
C GLU A 64 3.82 -3.10 -24.30
N THR A 65 3.93 -3.12 -25.62
CA THR A 65 3.00 -2.46 -26.54
C THR A 65 1.58 -2.94 -26.24
N LEU A 66 0.82 -2.16 -25.46
CA LEU A 66 -0.63 -2.22 -25.38
C LEU A 66 -1.22 -3.63 -25.18
N HIS A 67 -0.71 -4.42 -24.24
CA HIS A 67 -1.61 -5.39 -23.61
C HIS A 67 -2.78 -4.62 -23.00
N SER A 68 -4.01 -5.05 -23.30
CA SER A 68 -5.24 -4.36 -22.91
C SER A 68 -5.15 -3.93 -21.45
N VAL A 69 -5.42 -2.66 -21.15
CA VAL A 69 -5.48 -2.11 -19.78
C VAL A 69 -6.27 -3.04 -18.84
N LYS A 70 -7.26 -3.75 -19.40
CA LYS A 70 -8.03 -4.81 -18.74
C LYS A 70 -7.16 -5.94 -18.18
N GLU A 71 -6.21 -6.45 -18.94
CA GLU A 71 -5.33 -7.54 -18.52
C GLU A 71 -4.41 -7.14 -17.36
N PHE A 72 -3.91 -5.90 -17.40
CA PHE A 72 -3.13 -5.32 -16.30
C PHE A 72 -3.93 -5.26 -15.00
N PHE A 73 -5.19 -4.78 -15.05
CA PHE A 73 -6.06 -4.75 -13.88
C PHE A 73 -6.40 -6.15 -13.36
N ILE A 74 -6.74 -7.08 -14.24
CA ILE A 74 -7.08 -8.46 -13.86
C ILE A 74 -5.93 -9.10 -13.09
N ARG A 75 -4.70 -9.03 -13.63
CA ARG A 75 -3.51 -9.62 -12.99
C ARG A 75 -3.25 -9.03 -11.59
N ARG A 76 -3.52 -7.73 -11.41
CA ARG A 76 -3.32 -7.05 -10.11
C ARG A 76 -4.45 -7.33 -9.14
N PHE A 77 -5.68 -7.36 -9.61
CA PHE A 77 -6.85 -7.70 -8.81
C PHE A 77 -6.72 -9.11 -8.22
N PHE A 78 -6.39 -10.12 -9.04
CA PHE A 78 -6.18 -11.49 -8.58
C PHE A 78 -4.94 -11.66 -7.69
N ARG A 79 -4.02 -10.70 -7.69
CA ARG A 79 -2.87 -10.70 -6.79
C ARG A 79 -3.21 -10.12 -5.41
N ILE A 80 -3.98 -9.04 -5.37
CA ILE A 80 -4.23 -8.26 -4.14
C ILE A 80 -5.48 -8.78 -3.41
N TYR A 81 -6.58 -8.98 -4.13
CA TYR A 81 -7.89 -9.23 -3.54
C TYR A 81 -7.98 -10.57 -2.78
N PRO A 82 -7.42 -11.70 -3.26
CA PRO A 82 -7.47 -12.95 -2.50
C PRO A 82 -6.73 -12.86 -1.16
N LEU A 83 -5.58 -12.17 -1.13
CA LEU A 83 -4.81 -11.98 0.10
C LEU A 83 -5.52 -11.03 1.07
N LEU A 84 -6.17 -9.97 0.57
CA LEU A 84 -7.00 -9.07 1.37
C LEU A 84 -8.13 -9.86 2.05
N LEU A 85 -8.91 -10.62 1.28
CA LEU A 85 -10.03 -11.40 1.81
C LEU A 85 -9.58 -12.41 2.85
N LEU A 86 -8.49 -13.15 2.57
CA LEU A 86 -7.92 -14.09 3.52
C LEU A 86 -7.54 -13.37 4.83
N SER A 87 -6.82 -12.26 4.74
CA SER A 87 -6.35 -11.51 5.90
C SER A 87 -7.50 -10.94 6.74
N VAL A 88 -8.50 -10.35 6.09
CA VAL A 88 -9.69 -9.79 6.75
C VAL A 88 -10.49 -10.91 7.43
N CYS A 89 -10.72 -12.04 6.76
CA CYS A 89 -11.41 -13.18 7.35
C CYS A 89 -10.63 -13.77 8.54
N THR A 90 -9.31 -13.89 8.44
CA THR A 90 -8.47 -14.39 9.54
C THR A 90 -8.56 -13.48 10.76
N ILE A 91 -8.43 -12.16 10.60
CA ILE A 91 -8.53 -11.23 11.72
C ILE A 91 -9.95 -11.22 12.31
N TYR A 92 -10.99 -11.28 11.46
CA TYR A 92 -12.38 -11.37 11.92
C TYR A 92 -12.63 -12.62 12.80
N ILE A 93 -12.09 -13.79 12.42
CA ILE A 93 -12.25 -15.03 13.20
C ILE A 93 -11.50 -14.96 14.54
N LEU A 94 -10.37 -14.26 14.58
CA LEU A 94 -9.52 -14.15 15.78
C LEU A 94 -9.95 -13.01 16.73
N GLY A 95 -10.76 -12.07 16.26
CA GLY A 95 -11.18 -10.89 17.02
C GLY A 95 -12.68 -10.86 17.33
N ASP A 96 -13.10 -9.87 18.10
CA ASP A 96 -14.51 -9.60 18.42
C ASP A 96 -15.01 -8.42 17.59
N PHE A 97 -15.35 -8.70 16.32
CA PHE A 97 -15.80 -7.70 15.35
C PHE A 97 -17.23 -7.98 14.91
N LYS A 98 -17.96 -6.92 14.55
CA LYS A 98 -19.34 -7.06 14.06
C LYS A 98 -19.35 -7.42 12.58
N ILE A 99 -20.41 -8.12 12.12
CA ILE A 99 -20.57 -8.51 10.71
C ILE A 99 -20.52 -7.30 9.75
N HIS A 100 -21.01 -6.13 10.18
CA HIS A 100 -20.98 -4.93 9.34
C HIS A 100 -19.55 -4.41 9.12
N GLU A 101 -18.66 -4.55 10.11
CA GLU A 101 -17.24 -4.18 9.99
C GLU A 101 -16.52 -5.12 9.03
N LEU A 102 -16.90 -6.41 9.01
CA LEU A 102 -16.40 -7.38 8.05
C LEU A 102 -16.77 -6.99 6.62
N ILE A 103 -18.05 -6.70 6.37
CA ILE A 103 -18.53 -6.33 5.02
C ILE A 103 -17.83 -5.05 4.53
N LEU A 104 -17.69 -4.05 5.40
CA LEU A 104 -16.99 -2.81 5.06
C LEU A 104 -15.50 -3.06 4.78
N SER A 105 -14.84 -3.91 5.58
CA SER A 105 -13.41 -4.23 5.42
C SER A 105 -13.09 -5.07 4.18
N MET A 106 -14.06 -5.74 3.57
CA MET A 106 -13.88 -6.42 2.28
C MET A 106 -13.72 -5.44 1.11
N ILE A 107 -14.19 -4.21 1.28
CA ILE A 107 -14.04 -3.14 0.30
C ILE A 107 -12.82 -2.31 0.69
N PRO A 108 -11.74 -2.28 -0.13
CA PRO A 108 -10.52 -1.54 0.20
C PRO A 108 -10.69 -0.03 -0.04
N ILE A 109 -11.55 0.60 0.75
CA ILE A 109 -11.82 2.03 0.76
C ILE A 109 -11.68 2.58 2.18
N HIS A 110 -11.36 3.86 2.28
CA HIS A 110 -11.39 4.58 3.56
C HIS A 110 -12.83 4.70 4.05
N LEU A 111 -13.03 4.48 5.36
CA LEU A 111 -14.35 4.45 5.98
C LEU A 111 -14.80 5.84 6.45
N ASP A 112 -13.85 6.69 6.82
CA ASP A 112 -14.12 8.02 7.38
C ASP A 112 -13.03 9.03 6.98
N TYR A 113 -13.36 9.90 6.02
CA TYR A 113 -12.46 10.97 5.57
C TYR A 113 -12.31 12.14 6.55
N SER A 114 -13.11 12.18 7.63
CA SER A 114 -12.93 13.18 8.70
C SER A 114 -11.87 12.76 9.72
N SER A 115 -11.52 11.47 9.75
CA SER A 115 -10.45 10.91 10.58
C SER A 115 -9.05 11.30 10.06
N PRO A 116 -8.01 11.23 10.91
CA PRO A 116 -6.65 11.59 10.51
C PRO A 116 -6.08 10.67 9.41
N SER A 117 -5.31 11.28 8.51
CA SER A 117 -4.44 10.59 7.55
C SER A 117 -3.39 9.74 8.27
N PRO A 118 -2.94 8.61 7.69
CA PRO A 118 -3.28 8.05 6.38
C PRO A 118 -4.44 7.03 6.41
N VAL A 119 -4.98 6.73 7.59
CA VAL A 119 -5.91 5.61 7.74
C VAL A 119 -7.33 6.01 7.32
N PHE A 120 -7.76 7.24 7.64
CA PHE A 120 -9.12 7.74 7.33
C PHE A 120 -10.22 6.72 7.74
N GLY A 121 -10.18 6.34 9.01
CA GLY A 121 -11.07 5.33 9.60
C GLY A 121 -10.49 3.92 9.56
N TYR A 122 -10.53 3.22 10.70
CA TYR A 122 -9.93 1.89 10.83
C TYR A 122 -10.83 0.80 10.24
N ASN A 123 -10.27 0.03 9.30
CA ASN A 123 -10.80 -1.29 8.94
C ASN A 123 -10.34 -2.33 9.96
N ILE A 124 -10.99 -3.51 9.96
CA ILE A 124 -10.55 -4.68 10.77
C ILE A 124 -9.07 -4.98 10.52
N LEU A 125 -8.65 -4.86 9.26
CA LEU A 125 -7.25 -4.88 8.87
C LEU A 125 -6.71 -3.44 8.90
N VAL A 126 -6.01 -3.06 9.96
CA VAL A 126 -5.44 -1.71 10.10
C VAL A 126 -4.58 -1.34 8.89
N SER A 127 -3.78 -2.27 8.36
CA SER A 127 -2.92 -2.03 7.19
C SER A 127 -3.65 -1.91 5.85
N ALA A 128 -4.99 -2.08 5.81
CA ALA A 128 -5.77 -1.98 4.58
C ALA A 128 -5.71 -0.60 3.94
N TRP A 129 -5.42 0.46 4.71
CA TRP A 129 -5.30 1.82 4.19
C TRP A 129 -4.32 1.91 3.02
N ALA A 130 -3.18 1.20 3.07
CA ALA A 130 -2.17 1.23 2.01
C ALA A 130 -2.69 0.63 0.69
N ILE A 131 -3.60 -0.34 0.77
CA ILE A 131 -4.23 -0.96 -0.42
C ILE A 131 -5.17 0.04 -1.10
N THR A 132 -5.88 0.87 -0.33
CA THR A 132 -6.72 1.95 -0.87
C THR A 132 -5.89 2.94 -1.71
N TYR A 133 -4.71 3.31 -1.22
CA TYR A 133 -3.77 4.15 -1.97
C TYR A 133 -3.22 3.44 -3.19
N GLU A 134 -2.92 2.14 -3.11
CA GLU A 134 -2.46 1.35 -4.26
C GLU A 134 -3.50 1.30 -5.38
N ILE A 135 -4.79 1.10 -5.05
CA ILE A 135 -5.88 1.13 -6.02
C ILE A 135 -6.06 2.53 -6.61
N SER A 136 -6.02 3.56 -5.78
CA SER A 136 -6.07 4.96 -6.22
C SER A 136 -4.95 5.29 -7.21
N PHE A 137 -3.72 4.84 -6.90
CA PHE A 137 -2.56 4.98 -7.78
C PHE A 137 -2.79 4.30 -9.14
N TYR A 138 -3.40 3.11 -9.16
CA TYR A 138 -3.70 2.40 -10.42
C TYR A 138 -4.74 3.12 -11.26
N ILE A 139 -5.78 3.69 -10.63
CA ILE A 139 -6.80 4.50 -11.31
C ILE A 139 -6.16 5.74 -11.95
N ILE A 140 -5.38 6.49 -11.17
CA ILE A 140 -4.68 7.69 -11.65
C ILE A 140 -3.77 7.35 -12.83
N PHE A 141 -2.99 6.28 -12.71
CA PHE A 141 -2.09 5.87 -13.78
C PHE A 141 -2.84 5.56 -15.08
N VAL A 142 -3.98 4.88 -15.00
CA VAL A 142 -4.78 4.56 -16.18
C VAL A 142 -5.39 5.81 -16.81
N LEU A 143 -5.85 6.76 -15.99
CA LEU A 143 -6.28 8.08 -16.48
C LEU A 143 -5.12 8.83 -17.16
N SER A 144 -3.90 8.72 -16.65
CA SER A 144 -2.71 9.29 -17.29
C SER A 144 -2.39 8.60 -18.63
N LEU A 145 -2.66 7.29 -18.76
CA LEU A 145 -2.47 6.57 -20.02
C LEU A 145 -3.48 6.95 -21.11
N THR A 146 -4.72 7.28 -20.76
CA THR A 146 -5.72 7.73 -21.73
C THR A 146 -5.41 9.13 -22.27
N ILE A 147 -4.60 9.90 -21.55
CA ILE A 147 -4.11 11.22 -21.98
C ILE A 147 -2.83 11.04 -22.82
N ASN A 148 -2.74 11.85 -23.88
CA ASN A 148 -1.68 11.79 -24.89
C ASN A 148 -0.27 11.84 -24.24
N HIS A 149 0.69 11.08 -24.79
CA HIS A 149 2.02 10.80 -24.22
C HIS A 149 2.82 12.05 -23.80
N ARG A 150 2.47 13.23 -24.31
CA ARG A 150 3.13 14.51 -24.05
C ARG A 150 2.96 15.04 -22.61
N PHE A 151 1.91 14.67 -21.88
CA PHE A 151 1.58 15.25 -20.56
C PHE A 151 1.70 14.27 -19.37
N ARG A 152 2.14 13.04 -19.61
CA ARG A 152 2.15 11.98 -18.58
C ARG A 152 3.11 12.27 -17.42
N CYS A 153 4.27 12.87 -17.69
CA CYS A 153 5.25 13.21 -16.65
C CYS A 153 4.80 14.41 -15.80
N GLU A 154 4.15 15.42 -16.39
CA GLU A 154 3.72 16.62 -15.67
C GLU A 154 2.64 16.31 -14.62
N LEU A 155 1.74 15.36 -14.89
CA LEU A 155 0.69 14.97 -13.94
C LEU A 155 1.22 14.13 -12.76
N THR A 156 2.34 13.43 -12.95
CA THR A 156 2.97 12.62 -11.89
C THR A 156 3.79 13.50 -10.93
N ILE A 157 4.13 14.72 -11.34
CA ILE A 157 4.87 15.72 -10.52
C ILE A 157 3.89 16.59 -9.72
N LEU A 158 2.62 16.62 -10.10
CA LEU A 158 1.56 17.38 -9.43
C LEU A 158 1.12 16.76 -8.08
N PHE A 159 1.70 15.62 -7.70
CA PHE A 159 1.49 14.89 -6.46
C PHE A 159 2.80 14.31 -5.94
#